data_AF-A0A5J4P8C6-F1
#
_entry.id   AF-A0A5J4P8C6-F1
#
_cell.length_a   1.000
_cell.length_b   1.000
_cell.length_c   1.000
_cell.angle_alpha   90.00
_cell.angle_beta   90.00
_cell.angle_gamma   90.00
#
_symmetry.space_group_name_H-M   'P 1'
#
loop_
_entity.id
_entity.type
_entity.pdbx_description
1 polymer ?
#
loop_
_entity_poly.entity_id
_entity_poly.type
_entity_poly.pdbx_seq_one_letter_code
_entity_poly.pdbx_strand_id
1 'polypeptide(L)'
;VKKGIIRNRRYRNRRIGDFLKELNITEGRGTGIPTIRMAMEKNGSPEPLFETDDDYSFFMTTLSIHPAFLSGDGVSNGIKVAENQSEKVQNLIRDGVDDGVNDGVNDTVNILLNVSGLNASEIALRIKKVFQQ
;
A
#
# COMPACT_ATOMS: atom_id res chain seq x y z
N VAL A 1 12.05 -8.51 33.79
CA VAL A 1 11.65 -9.71 33.01
C VAL A 1 12.82 -10.68 32.98
N LYS A 2 12.75 -11.81 33.70
CA LYS A 2 13.82 -12.82 33.64
C LYS A 2 13.70 -13.57 32.30
N LYS A 3 14.76 -13.60 31.50
CA LYS A 3 14.91 -14.57 30.39
C LYS A 3 15.05 -15.97 30.99
N GLY A 4 13.92 -16.61 31.31
CA GLY A 4 13.89 -17.96 31.85
C GLY A 4 14.22 -18.99 30.78
N ILE A 5 15.00 -20.02 31.14
CA ILE A 5 15.21 -21.19 30.28
C ILE A 5 13.90 -22.00 30.27
N ILE A 6 13.16 -21.95 29.15
CA ILE A 6 11.93 -22.73 29.00
C ILE A 6 12.29 -24.18 28.68
N ARG A 7 11.95 -25.11 29.58
CA ARG A 7 12.14 -26.55 29.38
C ARG A 7 10.79 -27.24 29.29
N ASN A 8 10.49 -27.85 28.15
CA ASN A 8 9.32 -28.70 28.04
C ASN A 8 9.59 -30.04 28.76
N ARG A 9 9.10 -30.18 30.00
CA ARG A 9 9.27 -31.41 30.79
C ARG A 9 8.00 -32.27 30.83
N ARG A 10 6.82 -31.64 30.90
CA ARG A 10 5.52 -32.31 31.07
C ARG A 10 4.41 -31.41 30.54
N TYR A 11 3.41 -32.02 29.90
CA TYR A 11 2.14 -31.34 29.65
C TYR A 11 1.40 -31.12 30.98
N ARG A 12 0.82 -29.92 31.19
CA ARG A 12 -0.10 -29.67 32.31
C ARG A 12 -1.29 -30.63 32.26
N ASN A 13 -1.87 -30.79 31.07
CA ASN A 13 -2.89 -31.80 30.82
C ASN A 13 -2.38 -32.80 29.79
N ARG A 14 -2.00 -33.98 30.27
CA ARG A 14 -1.51 -35.06 29.40
C ARG A 14 -2.58 -35.57 28.44
N ARG A 15 -3.85 -35.67 28.86
CA ARG A 15 -4.93 -36.20 28.02
C ARG A 15 -5.17 -35.31 26.81
N ILE A 16 -5.22 -33.98 27.01
CA ILE A 16 -5.33 -33.01 25.91
C ILE A 16 -4.11 -33.10 25.00
N GLY A 17 -2.91 -33.18 25.58
CA GLY A 17 -1.68 -33.33 24.80
C GLY A 17 -1.66 -34.58 23.94
N ASP A 18 -2.09 -35.73 24.47
CA ASP A 18 -2.14 -36.98 23.72
C ASP A 18 -3.21 -36.94 22.62
N PHE A 19 -4.40 -36.38 22.90
CA PHE A 19 -5.45 -36.14 21.91
C PHE A 19 -4.99 -35.26 20.74
N LEU A 20 -4.30 -34.14 21.02
CA LEU A 20 -3.79 -33.24 19.97
C LEU A 20 -2.66 -33.88 19.13
N LYS A 21 -1.93 -34.86 19.68
CA LYS A 21 -0.95 -35.63 18.91
C LYS A 21 -1.64 -36.62 17.98
N GLU A 22 -2.68 -37.31 18.45
CA GLU A 22 -3.47 -38.22 17.62
C GLU A 22 -4.10 -37.49 16.42
N LEU A 23 -4.51 -36.24 16.60
CA LEU A 23 -5.00 -35.37 15.53
C LEU A 23 -3.91 -34.78 14.63
N ASN A 24 -2.62 -35.06 14.87
CA ASN A 24 -1.48 -34.47 14.16
C ASN A 24 -1.42 -32.93 14.21
N ILE A 25 -2.00 -32.32 15.25
CA ILE A 25 -1.98 -30.86 15.47
C ILE A 25 -0.74 -30.44 16.28
N THR A 26 -0.20 -31.34 17.09
CA THR A 26 0.98 -31.07 17.91
C THR A 26 1.99 -32.20 17.87
N GLU A 27 3.26 -31.83 18.00
CA GLU A 27 4.37 -32.78 18.10
C GLU A 27 4.72 -33.07 19.57
N GLY A 28 5.07 -34.31 19.89
CA GLY A 28 5.32 -34.75 21.27
C GLY A 28 6.67 -34.33 21.88
N ARG A 29 7.49 -33.52 21.20
CA ARG A 29 8.92 -33.32 21.54
C ARG A 29 9.31 -31.91 21.97
N GLY A 30 8.36 -31.00 22.17
CA GLY A 30 8.66 -29.62 22.56
C GLY A 30 9.37 -28.81 21.47
N THR A 31 9.13 -29.15 20.21
CA THR A 31 9.67 -28.48 19.03
C THR A 31 9.02 -27.11 18.77
N GLY A 32 7.84 -26.84 19.34
CA GLY A 32 7.07 -25.62 19.07
C GLY A 32 7.86 -24.31 19.27
N ILE A 33 8.54 -24.13 20.42
CA ILE A 33 9.32 -22.90 20.67
C ILE A 33 10.50 -22.75 19.68
N PRO A 34 11.35 -23.78 19.47
CA PRO A 34 12.34 -23.76 18.40
C PRO A 34 11.75 -23.46 17.02
N THR A 35 10.62 -24.07 16.67
CA THR A 35 9.94 -23.85 15.38
C THR A 35 9.49 -22.41 15.22
N ILE A 36 8.91 -21.80 16.26
CA ILE A 36 8.52 -20.38 16.24
C ILE A 36 9.75 -19.50 16.00
N ARG A 37 10.84 -19.71 16.75
CA ARG A 37 12.09 -18.95 16.57
C ARG A 37 12.63 -19.07 15.15
N MET A 38 12.78 -20.29 14.65
CA MET A 38 13.27 -20.53 13.29
C MET A 38 12.38 -19.88 12.23
N ALA A 39 11.05 -19.93 12.40
CA ALA A 39 10.13 -19.31 11.44
C ALA A 39 10.23 -17.78 11.45
N MET A 40 10.33 -17.17 12.63
CA MET A 40 10.51 -15.71 12.80
C MET A 40 11.87 -15.25 12.26
N GLU A 41 12.95 -15.99 12.52
CA GLU A 41 14.26 -15.68 11.97
C GLU A 41 14.28 -15.81 10.44
N LYS A 42 13.76 -16.92 9.91
CA LYS A 42 13.73 -17.21 8.47
C LYS A 42 12.94 -16.17 7.68
N ASN A 43 11.89 -15.60 8.25
CA ASN A 43 11.09 -14.58 7.58
C ASN A 43 11.55 -13.14 7.88
N GLY A 44 12.63 -12.94 8.63
CA GLY A 44 13.17 -11.62 8.96
C GLY A 44 12.40 -10.86 10.05
N SER A 45 11.50 -11.53 10.78
CA SER A 45 10.76 -10.92 11.88
C SER A 45 11.63 -10.78 13.15
N PRO A 46 11.28 -9.86 14.07
CA PRO A 46 12.00 -9.73 15.33
C PRO A 46 11.82 -10.98 16.21
N GLU A 47 12.82 -11.29 17.03
CA GLU A 47 12.81 -12.47 17.91
C GLU A 47 11.57 -12.50 18.82
N PRO A 48 10.85 -13.64 18.91
CA PRO A 48 9.68 -13.78 19.77
C PRO A 48 10.05 -13.68 21.27
N LEU A 49 9.21 -12.99 22.04
CA LEU A 49 9.34 -12.91 23.49
C LEU A 49 8.40 -13.92 24.16
N PHE A 50 8.95 -14.70 25.09
CA PHE A 50 8.20 -15.67 25.88
C PHE A 50 8.34 -15.34 27.36
N GLU A 51 7.21 -15.19 28.05
CA GLU A 51 7.15 -14.78 29.45
C GLU A 51 6.24 -15.69 30.27
N THR A 52 6.62 -15.91 31.51
CA THR A 52 5.89 -16.69 32.51
C THR A 52 6.36 -16.22 33.89
N ASP A 53 5.57 -16.49 34.92
CA ASP A 53 5.97 -16.29 36.31
C ASP A 53 6.65 -17.54 36.89
N ASP A 54 7.21 -17.39 38.10
CA ASP A 54 7.88 -18.48 38.81
C ASP A 54 6.90 -19.61 39.21
N ASP A 55 5.61 -19.28 39.37
CA ASP A 55 4.52 -20.23 39.67
C ASP A 55 3.95 -20.92 38.41
N TYR A 56 4.44 -20.57 37.21
CA TYR A 56 3.94 -21.04 35.91
C TYR A 56 2.43 -20.89 35.74
N SER A 57 1.81 -19.88 36.35
CA SER A 57 0.37 -19.62 36.29
C SER A 57 -0.07 -19.20 34.89
N PHE A 58 0.82 -18.55 34.13
CA PHE A 58 0.56 -18.12 32.76
C PHE A 58 1.73 -18.41 31.81
N PHE A 59 1.46 -18.35 30.51
CA PHE A 59 2.48 -18.36 29.48
C PHE A 59 2.08 -17.36 28.39
N MET A 60 2.87 -16.31 28.22
CA MET A 60 2.63 -15.26 27.24
C MET A 60 3.64 -15.38 26.09
N THR A 61 3.15 -15.25 24.86
CA THR A 61 3.99 -15.17 23.65
C THR A 61 3.70 -13.86 22.94
N THR A 62 4.73 -13.04 22.74
CA THR A 62 4.65 -11.79 22.00
C THR A 62 5.42 -11.93 20.69
N LEU A 63 4.71 -11.81 19.57
CA LEU A 63 5.28 -11.78 18.24
C LEU A 63 5.24 -10.34 17.72
N SER A 64 6.41 -9.71 17.64
CA SER A 64 6.53 -8.34 17.14
C SER A 64 6.17 -8.27 15.66
N ILE A 65 5.56 -7.15 15.26
CA ILE A 65 5.28 -6.86 13.86
C ILE A 65 6.56 -6.88 13.03
N HIS A 66 6.50 -7.47 11.83
CA HIS A 66 7.65 -7.50 10.94
C HIS A 66 7.96 -6.08 10.42
N PRO A 67 9.25 -5.64 10.38
CA PRO A 67 9.62 -4.27 10.04
C PRO A 67 9.08 -3.75 8.70
N ALA A 68 8.92 -4.63 7.71
CA ALA A 68 8.33 -4.27 6.41
C ALA A 68 6.90 -3.70 6.49
N PHE A 69 6.18 -3.88 7.60
CA PHE A 69 4.83 -3.35 7.81
C PHE A 69 4.81 -2.08 8.68
N LEU A 70 5.96 -1.61 9.19
CA LEU A 70 6.06 -0.37 9.97
C LEU A 70 6.23 0.86 9.09
N SER A 71 6.72 0.69 7.87
CA SER A 71 6.75 1.76 6.87
C SER A 71 5.32 2.10 6.48
N GLY A 72 4.90 3.36 6.69
CA GLY A 72 3.58 3.89 6.30
C GLY A 72 3.25 3.83 4.80
N ASP A 73 4.07 3.14 4.02
CA ASP A 73 3.88 2.80 2.61
C ASP A 73 2.88 1.62 2.43
N GLY A 74 2.60 0.88 3.51
CA GLY A 74 1.59 -0.18 3.54
C GLY A 74 0.17 0.40 3.55
N VAL A 75 -0.47 0.45 2.38
CA VAL A 75 -1.85 0.91 2.14
C VAL A 75 -2.01 2.45 2.15
N SER A 76 -0.99 3.19 1.71
CA SER A 76 -1.17 4.56 1.18
C SER A 76 -0.60 4.72 -0.24
N ASN A 77 0.02 3.67 -0.80
CA ASN A 77 0.47 3.61 -2.20
C ASN A 77 -0.66 3.38 -3.22
N GLY A 78 -1.92 3.59 -2.84
CA GLY A 78 -2.96 3.89 -3.80
C GLY A 78 -2.63 5.25 -4.44
N ILE A 79 -1.87 5.20 -5.53
CA ILE A 79 -1.41 6.35 -6.33
C ILE A 79 -0.41 7.24 -5.58
N LYS A 80 0.89 6.95 -5.72
CA LYS A 80 1.94 7.97 -5.55
C LYS A 80 1.78 9.00 -6.66
N VAL A 81 0.92 10.01 -6.48
CA VAL A 81 0.98 11.22 -7.30
C VAL A 81 2.26 11.91 -6.88
N ALA A 82 3.34 11.71 -7.66
CA ALA A 82 4.56 12.47 -7.47
C ALA A 82 4.19 13.96 -7.60
N GLU A 83 4.39 14.73 -6.53
CA GLU A 83 4.06 16.17 -6.44
C GLU A 83 4.79 17.04 -7.49
N ASN A 84 5.65 16.46 -8.33
CA ASN A 84 6.36 17.14 -9.41
C ASN A 84 6.03 16.55 -10.80
N GLN A 85 4.79 16.12 -11.05
CA GLN A 85 4.30 15.82 -12.40
C GLN A 85 3.43 16.92 -13.01
N SER A 86 3.26 18.07 -12.35
CA SER A 86 2.46 19.19 -12.88
C SER A 86 2.90 19.59 -14.29
N GLU A 87 4.20 19.65 -14.57
CA GLU A 87 4.69 20.02 -15.91
C GLU A 87 4.42 18.93 -16.96
N LYS A 88 4.60 17.66 -16.61
CA LYS A 88 4.36 16.55 -17.55
C LYS A 88 2.88 16.37 -17.85
N VAL A 89 2.03 16.52 -16.83
CA VAL A 89 0.56 16.52 -16.97
C VAL A 89 0.09 17.74 -17.75
N GLN A 90 0.64 18.94 -17.49
CA GLN A 90 0.31 20.14 -18.26
C GLN A 90 0.75 20.02 -19.71
N ASN A 91 1.89 19.42 -20.01
CA ASN A 91 2.35 19.22 -21.39
C ASN A 91 1.48 18.20 -22.13
N LEU A 92 1.09 17.10 -21.49
CA LEU A 92 0.17 16.11 -22.09
C LEU A 92 -1.24 16.70 -22.32
N ILE A 93 -1.74 17.50 -21.38
CA ILE A 93 -3.02 18.22 -21.55
C ILE A 93 -2.89 19.26 -22.66
N ARG A 94 -1.77 20.00 -22.74
CA ARG A 94 -1.51 20.98 -23.79
C ARG A 94 -1.48 20.32 -25.16
N ASP A 95 -0.72 19.25 -25.36
CA ASP A 95 -0.62 18.57 -26.66
C ASP A 95 -2.01 18.06 -27.11
N GLY A 96 -2.76 17.41 -26.22
CA GLY A 96 -4.10 16.91 -26.56
C GLY A 96 -5.13 18.00 -26.84
N VAL A 97 -5.04 19.16 -26.17
CA VAL A 97 -5.92 20.31 -26.41
C VAL A 97 -5.52 21.04 -27.69
N ASP A 98 -4.23 21.18 -27.97
CA ASP A 98 -3.73 21.87 -29.16
C ASP A 98 -4.13 21.11 -30.44
N ASP A 99 -3.93 19.79 -30.49
CA ASP A 99 -4.31 18.99 -31.65
C ASP A 99 -5.83 19.00 -31.88
N GLY A 100 -6.63 18.77 -30.83
CA GLY A 100 -8.09 18.65 -30.97
C GLY A 100 -8.82 19.97 -31.22
N VAL A 101 -8.38 21.07 -30.61
CA VAL A 101 -9.03 22.38 -30.75
C VAL A 101 -8.59 23.07 -32.05
N ASN A 102 -7.32 22.98 -32.44
CA ASN A 102 -6.88 23.62 -33.68
C ASN A 102 -7.55 22.98 -34.90
N ASP A 103 -7.67 21.65 -34.96
CA ASP A 103 -8.28 20.98 -36.11
C ASP A 103 -9.77 21.37 -36.26
N GLY A 104 -10.54 21.34 -35.16
CA GLY A 104 -11.98 21.64 -35.20
C GLY A 104 -12.33 23.14 -35.33
N VAL A 105 -11.55 24.03 -34.71
CA VAL A 105 -11.85 25.48 -34.73
C VAL A 105 -11.37 26.11 -36.03
N ASN A 106 -10.26 25.64 -36.61
CA ASN A 106 -9.69 26.24 -37.82
C ASN A 106 -10.62 26.07 -39.02
N ASP A 107 -11.28 24.92 -39.15
CA ASP A 107 -12.32 24.70 -40.16
C ASP A 107 -13.50 25.66 -40.03
N THR A 108 -13.97 25.87 -38.79
CA THR A 108 -15.07 26.80 -38.51
C THR A 108 -14.69 28.25 -38.78
N VAL A 109 -13.46 28.65 -38.41
CA VAL A 109 -12.93 29.99 -38.68
C VAL A 109 -12.76 30.21 -40.18
N ASN A 110 -12.24 29.23 -40.92
CA ASN A 110 -12.12 29.31 -42.37
C ASN A 110 -13.48 29.45 -43.07
N ILE A 111 -14.50 28.71 -42.61
CA ILE A 111 -15.88 28.88 -43.09
C ILE A 111 -16.38 30.30 -42.78
N LEU A 112 -16.14 30.83 -41.58
CA LEU A 112 -16.57 32.18 -41.21
C LEU A 112 -15.88 33.26 -42.07
N LEU A 113 -14.57 33.16 -42.28
CA LEU A 113 -13.79 34.06 -43.13
C LEU A 113 -14.34 34.07 -44.58
N ASN A 114 -14.70 32.90 -45.10
CA ASN A 114 -15.12 32.75 -46.50
C ASN A 114 -16.61 33.04 -46.74
N VAL A 115 -17.49 32.77 -45.77
CA VAL A 115 -18.96 32.90 -45.93
C VAL A 115 -19.50 34.21 -45.37
N SER A 116 -18.96 34.70 -44.25
CA SER A 116 -19.51 35.88 -43.56
C SER A 116 -18.81 37.20 -43.90
N GLY A 117 -17.68 37.16 -44.64
CA GLY A 117 -16.89 38.33 -45.00
C GLY A 117 -16.20 39.03 -43.82
N LEU A 118 -16.21 38.41 -42.63
CA LEU A 118 -15.49 38.90 -41.46
C LEU A 118 -13.99 38.71 -41.67
N ASN A 119 -13.19 39.74 -41.39
CA ASN A 119 -11.74 39.61 -41.38
C ASN A 119 -11.26 39.02 -40.03
N ALA A 120 -10.05 38.46 -40.02
CA ALA A 120 -9.48 37.80 -38.84
C ALA A 120 -9.41 38.73 -37.60
N SER A 121 -9.20 40.03 -37.81
CA SER A 121 -9.15 41.02 -36.73
C SER A 121 -10.51 41.24 -36.06
N GLU A 122 -11.59 41.29 -36.84
CA GLU A 122 -12.98 41.46 -36.38
C GLU A 122 -13.42 40.25 -35.53
N ILE A 123 -13.05 39.05 -35.94
CA ILE A 123 -13.35 37.78 -35.24
C ILE A 123 -12.62 37.75 -33.89
N ALA A 124 -11.31 38.03 -33.89
CA ALA A 124 -10.51 38.06 -32.66
C ALA A 124 -11.06 39.05 -31.63
N LEU A 125 -11.51 40.23 -32.08
CA LEU A 125 -12.07 41.28 -31.22
C LEU A 125 -13.41 40.86 -30.60
N ARG A 126 -14.27 40.14 -31.34
CA ARG A 126 -15.55 39.61 -30.84
C ARG A 126 -15.36 38.47 -29.86
N ILE A 127 -14.44 37.53 -30.13
CA ILE A 127 -14.12 36.42 -29.23
C ILE A 127 -13.60 36.95 -27.90
N LYS A 128 -12.69 37.94 -27.93
CA LYS A 128 -12.11 38.52 -26.72
C LYS A 128 -13.15 39.22 -25.81
N LYS A 129 -14.23 39.76 -26.39
CA LYS A 129 -15.37 40.32 -25.63
C LYS A 129 -16.26 39.27 -24.96
N VAL A 130 -16.34 38.06 -25.52
CA VAL A 130 -17.18 36.97 -24.98
C VAL A 130 -16.55 36.37 -23.71
N PHE A 131 -15.22 36.27 -23.64
CA PHE A 131 -14.50 35.69 -22.49
C PHE A 131 -14.29 36.65 -21.31
N GLN A 132 -14.80 37.89 -21.37
CA GLN A 132 -14.71 38.87 -20.28
C GLN A 132 -16.08 39.20 -19.65
N GLN A 133 -17.09 38.33 -19.83
CA GLN A 133 -18.35 38.36 -19.09
C GLN A 133 -18.40 37.29 -18.02
#